data_AF-W6QDX2-F1
#
_entry.id   AF-W6QDX2-F1
#
_cell.length_a   1.000
_cell.length_b   1.000
_cell.length_c   1.000
_cell.angle_alpha   90.00
_cell.angle_beta   90.00
_cell.angle_gamma   90.00
#
_symmetry.space_group_name_H-M   'P 1'
#
loop_
_entity.id
_entity.type
_entity.pdbx_description
1 polymer ?
#
loop_
_entity_poly.entity_id
_entity_poly.type
_entity_poly.pdbx_seq_one_letter_code
_entity_poly.pdbx_strand_id
1 'polypeptide(L)'
;MGNEFDFTYEARNSERMITDLGRTIATLCQVIPDGVVAFFPSYDYLSYVLSVWKKPIPNGNGQSTLNLLERKKKVMYDSREAVTSTDDLLREYTEAVESGSGALLLSIVGGKLSEGINFSDKLGRGVFIIGLPFPNIRSAVWQAKIQYLEEKTYKQASGSESERKATGKAAGREFYENSCMRAVNQCIGRAIRHVNDYAAIIMIDRRYESPRIQQKLPGWIRGSLVPAPPTRAAQMTVQRLSKFFTEKRR
;
A
#
# COMPACT_ATOMS: atom_id res chain seq x y z
N MET A 1 16.79 6.92 -9.19
CA MET A 1 15.55 6.26 -8.71
C MET A 1 15.77 4.76 -8.79
N GLY A 2 16.07 4.13 -7.66
CA GLY A 2 16.50 2.72 -7.59
C GLY A 2 16.87 2.29 -6.18
N ASN A 3 16.28 2.93 -5.16
CA ASN A 3 16.49 2.53 -3.78
C ASN A 3 15.42 1.51 -3.42
N GLU A 4 15.84 0.46 -2.73
CA GLU A 4 14.94 -0.49 -2.10
C GLU A 4 14.07 0.25 -1.07
N PHE A 5 12.76 -0.04 -1.05
CA PHE A 5 11.84 0.56 -0.09
C PHE A 5 11.71 -0.33 1.15
N ASP A 6 12.14 0.18 2.30
CA ASP A 6 12.03 -0.50 3.59
C ASP A 6 11.12 0.30 4.54
N PHE A 7 9.87 -0.14 4.69
CA PHE A 7 8.92 0.46 5.63
C PHE A 7 8.86 -0.28 6.97
N THR A 8 9.97 -0.89 7.41
CA THR A 8 10.11 -1.32 8.82
C THR A 8 10.13 -0.11 9.76
N TYR A 9 9.84 -0.34 11.04
CA TYR A 9 9.73 0.73 12.03
C TYR A 9 11.00 1.62 12.10
N GLU A 10 12.17 1.01 11.94
CA GLU A 10 13.47 1.67 12.03
C GLU A 10 13.77 2.55 10.80
N ALA A 11 13.37 2.09 9.61
CA ALA A 11 13.69 2.76 8.34
C ALA A 11 12.59 3.72 7.85
N ARG A 12 11.32 3.49 8.23
CA ARG A 12 10.15 4.17 7.63
C ARG A 12 10.12 5.68 7.77
N ASN A 13 10.83 6.23 8.76
CA ASN A 13 10.87 7.68 9.01
C ASN A 13 12.00 8.39 8.25
N SER A 14 12.76 7.70 7.40
CA SER A 14 13.77 8.32 6.54
C SER A 14 13.14 9.30 5.55
N GLU A 15 13.38 10.60 5.72
CA GLU A 15 12.86 11.64 4.82
C GLU A 15 13.31 11.46 3.37
N ARG A 16 14.52 10.90 3.17
CA ARG A 16 15.03 10.53 1.84
C ARG A 16 14.15 9.47 1.20
N MET A 17 13.83 8.40 1.93
CA MET A 17 12.97 7.33 1.42
C MET A 17 11.55 7.83 1.14
N ILE A 18 11.02 8.69 2.01
CA ILE A 18 9.70 9.30 1.82
C ILE A 18 9.69 10.21 0.58
N THR A 19 10.74 10.99 0.36
CA THR A 19 10.89 11.82 -0.86
C THR A 19 10.98 10.95 -2.11
N ASP A 20 11.77 9.87 -2.06
CA ASP A 20 11.89 8.91 -3.17
C ASP A 20 10.57 8.18 -3.46
N LEU A 21 9.77 7.88 -2.43
CA LEU A 21 8.42 7.34 -2.58
C LEU A 21 7.54 8.30 -3.38
N GLY A 22 7.47 9.57 -2.97
CA GLY A 22 6.63 10.56 -3.64
C GLY A 22 7.05 10.80 -5.09
N ARG A 23 8.37 10.85 -5.37
CA ARG A 23 8.89 10.92 -6.75
C ARG A 23 8.51 9.70 -7.58
N THR A 24 8.57 8.51 -6.97
CA THR A 24 8.18 7.26 -7.63
C THR A 24 6.70 7.26 -7.97
N ILE A 25 5.83 7.60 -7.02
CA ILE A 25 4.38 7.72 -7.25
C ILE A 25 4.09 8.76 -8.34
N ALA A 26 4.70 9.95 -8.28
CA ALA A 26 4.52 10.99 -9.29
C ALA A 26 4.89 10.52 -10.70
N THR A 27 5.97 9.74 -10.81
CA THR A 27 6.42 9.16 -12.08
C THR A 27 5.43 8.12 -12.61
N LEU A 28 4.97 7.21 -11.75
CA LEU A 28 4.02 6.17 -12.15
C LEU A 28 2.63 6.76 -12.49
N CYS A 29 2.20 7.80 -11.79
CA CYS A 29 0.98 8.54 -12.09
C CYS A 29 1.00 9.23 -13.47
N GLN A 30 2.15 9.40 -14.12
CA GLN A 30 2.21 9.90 -15.51
C GLN A 30 1.59 8.93 -16.51
N VAL A 31 1.68 7.62 -16.23
CA VAL A 31 1.29 6.56 -17.18
C VAL A 31 0.05 5.79 -16.73
N ILE A 32 -0.31 5.85 -15.45
CA ILE A 32 -1.56 5.29 -14.95
C ILE A 32 -2.72 6.25 -15.29
N PRO A 33 -3.73 5.83 -16.06
CA PRO A 33 -4.89 6.66 -16.38
C PRO A 33 -5.79 6.89 -15.16
N ASP A 34 -6.72 7.84 -15.28
CA ASP A 34 -7.86 8.00 -14.38
C ASP A 34 -7.49 8.05 -12.88
N GLY A 35 -8.23 7.33 -12.03
CA GLY A 35 -8.09 7.26 -10.59
C GLY A 35 -6.97 6.33 -10.14
N VAL A 36 -6.24 6.82 -9.14
CA VAL A 36 -5.22 6.08 -8.40
C VAL A 36 -5.51 6.16 -6.91
N VAL A 37 -5.34 5.05 -6.19
CA VAL A 37 -5.48 4.99 -4.74
C VAL A 37 -4.18 4.48 -4.12
N ALA A 38 -3.64 5.20 -3.13
CA ALA A 38 -2.46 4.81 -2.38
C ALA A 38 -2.82 4.54 -0.93
N PHE A 39 -2.68 3.28 -0.49
CA PHE A 39 -2.99 2.85 0.85
C PHE A 39 -1.76 2.90 1.76
N PHE A 40 -1.86 3.67 2.84
CA PHE A 40 -0.86 3.83 3.88
C PHE A 40 -1.23 3.01 5.14
N PRO A 41 -0.23 2.61 5.95
CA PRO A 41 -0.46 1.73 7.09
C PRO A 41 -1.17 2.40 8.28
N SER A 42 -1.12 3.73 8.40
CA SER A 42 -1.83 4.48 9.45
C SER A 42 -1.95 5.97 9.11
N TYR A 43 -2.93 6.64 9.72
CA TYR A 43 -3.09 8.10 9.64
C TYR A 43 -1.82 8.83 10.09
N ASP A 44 -1.25 8.47 11.24
CA ASP A 44 -0.05 9.13 11.77
C ASP A 44 1.12 9.07 10.77
N TYR A 45 1.28 7.94 10.07
CA TYR A 45 2.32 7.79 9.07
C TYR A 45 2.01 8.59 7.80
N LEU A 46 0.76 8.60 7.33
CA LEU A 46 0.35 9.44 6.20
C LEU A 46 0.56 10.93 6.51
N SER A 47 0.19 11.40 7.70
CA SER A 47 0.42 12.78 8.15
C SER A 47 1.91 13.13 8.16
N TYR A 48 2.76 12.22 8.64
CA TYR A 48 4.22 12.41 8.58
C TYR A 48 4.75 12.46 7.15
N VAL A 49 4.31 11.53 6.27
CA VAL A 49 4.67 11.53 4.85
C VAL A 49 4.28 12.84 4.16
N LEU A 50 3.06 13.33 4.40
CA LEU A 50 2.57 14.61 3.89
C LEU A 50 3.40 15.78 4.42
N SER A 51 3.81 15.75 5.68
CA SER A 51 4.67 16.80 6.26
C SER A 51 6.01 16.90 5.54
N VAL A 52 6.61 15.77 5.14
CA VAL A 52 7.84 15.71 4.34
C VAL A 52 7.57 16.12 2.90
N TRP A 53 6.49 15.65 2.29
CA TRP A 53 6.17 15.97 0.89
C TRP A 53 5.85 17.44 0.65
N LYS A 54 5.38 18.16 1.68
CA LYS A 54 5.14 19.61 1.64
C LYS A 54 6.43 20.43 1.79
N LYS A 55 7.54 19.85 2.28
CA LYS A 55 8.82 20.56 2.35
C LYS A 55 9.35 20.87 0.95
N PRO A 56 9.99 22.03 0.74
CA PRO A 56 10.71 22.31 -0.49
C PRO A 56 11.81 21.28 -0.71
N ILE A 57 11.92 20.78 -1.94
CA ILE A 57 13.02 19.92 -2.35
C ILE A 57 14.31 20.76 -2.40
N PRO A 58 15.42 20.32 -1.78
CA PRO A 58 16.70 21.01 -1.88
C PRO A 58 17.08 21.23 -3.36
N ASN A 59 17.47 22.45 -3.71
CA ASN A 59 17.78 22.86 -5.09
C ASN A 59 16.62 22.70 -6.09
N GLY A 60 15.37 22.59 -5.61
CA GLY A 60 14.18 22.35 -6.43
C GLY A 60 13.40 23.61 -6.82
N ASN A 61 14.00 24.80 -6.82
CA ASN A 61 13.34 26.08 -7.10
C ASN A 61 12.04 26.29 -6.29
N GLY A 62 12.04 25.89 -5.02
CA GLY A 62 10.86 26.00 -4.13
C GLY A 62 9.79 24.93 -4.35
N GLN A 63 9.94 24.02 -5.32
CA GLN A 63 8.98 22.94 -5.54
C GLN A 63 9.08 21.88 -4.43
N SER A 64 7.92 21.45 -3.95
CA SER A 64 7.79 20.33 -3.02
C SER A 64 7.50 19.02 -3.75
N THR A 65 7.64 17.88 -3.05
CA THR A 65 7.26 16.57 -3.63
C THR A 65 5.76 16.49 -3.88
N LEU A 66 4.95 17.15 -3.04
CA LEU A 66 3.51 17.26 -3.23
C LEU A 66 3.20 17.99 -4.55
N ASN A 67 3.90 19.09 -4.85
CA ASN A 67 3.69 19.79 -6.13
C ASN A 67 4.03 18.90 -7.33
N LEU A 68 5.02 18.00 -7.22
CA LEU A 68 5.33 17.05 -8.29
C LEU A 68 4.19 16.04 -8.53
N LEU A 69 3.54 15.58 -7.46
CA LEU A 69 2.37 14.68 -7.53
C LEU A 69 1.17 15.38 -8.19
N GLU A 70 0.93 16.64 -7.80
CA GLU A 70 -0.19 17.46 -8.27
C GLU A 70 -0.08 17.90 -9.74
N ARG A 71 1.09 17.77 -10.37
CA ARG A 71 1.28 18.10 -11.80
C ARG A 71 0.38 17.28 -12.74
N LYS A 72 0.02 16.06 -12.36
CA LYS A 72 -0.72 15.14 -13.24
C LYS A 72 -2.06 14.69 -12.71
N LYS A 73 -2.23 14.64 -11.39
CA LYS A 73 -3.46 14.18 -10.74
C LYS A 73 -3.77 15.09 -9.57
N LYS A 74 -5.04 15.45 -9.38
CA LYS A 74 -5.47 16.14 -8.15
C LYS A 74 -5.20 15.20 -6.96
N VAL A 75 -4.46 15.68 -5.97
CA VAL A 75 -4.13 14.89 -4.78
C VAL A 75 -5.16 15.16 -3.70
N MET A 76 -5.72 14.09 -3.17
CA MET A 76 -6.69 14.09 -2.08
C MET A 76 -6.24 13.08 -1.04
N TYR A 77 -6.55 13.31 0.23
CA TYR A 77 -6.11 12.41 1.29
C TYR A 77 -7.09 12.34 2.45
N ASP A 78 -7.20 11.14 3.02
CA ASP A 78 -7.96 10.89 4.23
C ASP A 78 -7.19 11.39 5.46
N SER A 79 -7.83 12.19 6.31
CA SER A 79 -7.25 12.71 7.55
C SER A 79 -8.24 12.58 8.69
N ARG A 80 -7.75 12.26 9.89
CA ARG A 80 -8.56 12.26 11.12
C ARG A 80 -9.07 13.64 11.50
N GLU A 81 -8.33 14.68 11.13
CA GLU A 81 -8.67 16.07 11.45
C GLU A 81 -9.42 16.78 10.31
N ALA A 82 -9.79 16.07 9.24
CA ALA A 82 -10.51 16.68 8.14
C ALA A 82 -11.91 17.12 8.58
N VAL A 83 -12.26 18.38 8.27
CA VAL A 83 -13.63 18.90 8.40
C VAL A 83 -14.55 18.21 7.39
N THR A 84 -14.02 17.91 6.21
CA THR A 84 -14.70 17.21 5.13
C THR A 84 -14.97 15.75 5.53
N SER A 85 -16.21 15.30 5.35
CA SER A 85 -16.57 13.92 5.62
C SER A 85 -15.87 12.97 4.64
N THR A 86 -15.71 11.71 5.04
CA THR A 86 -15.17 10.67 4.16
C THR A 86 -15.97 10.52 2.85
N ASP A 87 -17.28 10.71 2.92
CA ASP A 87 -18.18 10.58 1.77
C ASP A 87 -18.03 11.77 0.80
N ASP A 88 -17.86 12.98 1.32
CA ASP A 88 -17.57 14.17 0.50
C ASP A 88 -16.22 14.05 -0.19
N LEU A 89 -15.19 13.55 0.51
CA LEU A 89 -13.86 13.30 -0.07
C LEU A 89 -13.94 12.30 -1.24
N LEU A 90 -14.74 11.23 -1.08
CA LEU A 90 -14.95 10.26 -2.13
C LEU A 90 -15.73 10.84 -3.32
N ARG A 91 -16.73 11.68 -3.06
CA ARG A 91 -17.48 12.38 -4.11
C ARG A 91 -16.54 13.27 -4.92
N GLU A 92 -15.74 14.11 -4.25
CA GLU A 92 -14.77 14.98 -4.92
C GLU A 92 -13.76 14.17 -5.74
N TYR A 93 -13.28 13.04 -5.20
CA TYR A 93 -12.38 12.13 -5.91
C TYR A 93 -13.02 11.60 -7.20
N THR A 94 -14.26 11.14 -7.10
CA THR A 94 -15.03 10.59 -8.22
C THR A 94 -15.21 11.64 -9.32
N GLU A 95 -15.66 12.84 -8.94
CA GLU A 95 -15.83 13.98 -9.87
C GLU A 95 -14.51 14.35 -10.56
N ALA A 96 -13.39 14.37 -9.83
CA ALA A 96 -12.08 14.65 -10.39
C ALA A 96 -11.64 13.58 -11.40
N VAL A 97 -11.89 12.30 -11.11
CA VAL A 97 -11.62 11.21 -12.06
C VAL A 97 -12.49 11.33 -13.32
N GLU A 98 -13.78 11.57 -13.16
CA GLU A 98 -14.75 11.65 -14.26
C GLU A 98 -14.54 12.87 -15.16
N SER A 99 -14.03 13.98 -14.61
CA SER A 99 -13.63 15.17 -15.38
C SER A 99 -12.48 14.93 -16.38
N GLY A 100 -11.82 13.77 -16.31
CA GLY A 100 -10.68 13.40 -17.15
C GLY A 100 -9.33 13.95 -16.66
N SER A 101 -9.31 14.76 -15.60
CA SER A 101 -8.06 15.22 -14.98
C SER A 101 -7.32 14.10 -14.23
N GLY A 102 -8.06 13.09 -13.75
CA GLY A 102 -7.53 12.01 -12.92
C GLY A 102 -7.20 12.49 -11.50
N ALA A 103 -7.21 11.55 -10.56
CA ALA A 103 -7.01 11.86 -9.15
C ALA A 103 -6.15 10.81 -8.45
N LEU A 104 -5.42 11.25 -7.43
CA LEU A 104 -4.67 10.40 -6.52
C LEU A 104 -5.26 10.55 -5.12
N LEU A 105 -5.87 9.48 -4.62
CA LEU A 105 -6.41 9.40 -3.26
C LEU A 105 -5.41 8.69 -2.35
N LEU A 106 -4.92 9.38 -1.32
CA LEU A 106 -4.12 8.79 -0.26
C LEU A 106 -5.06 8.33 0.87
N SER A 107 -5.16 7.03 1.08
CA SER A 107 -6.10 6.42 2.01
C SER A 107 -5.36 5.52 3.02
N ILE A 108 -6.07 5.05 4.04
CA ILE A 108 -5.52 4.21 5.10
C ILE A 108 -6.02 2.77 4.94
N VAL A 109 -5.12 1.81 5.09
CA VAL A 109 -5.49 0.38 5.18
C VAL A 109 -6.36 0.17 6.43
N GLY A 110 -7.53 -0.43 6.27
CA GLY A 110 -8.49 -0.63 7.35
C GLY A 110 -9.21 0.66 7.80
N GLY A 111 -9.07 1.75 7.04
CA GLY A 111 -9.88 2.96 7.21
C GLY A 111 -11.24 2.84 6.52
N LYS A 112 -12.14 3.78 6.79
CA LYS A 112 -13.53 3.79 6.26
C LYS A 112 -13.57 3.62 4.73
N LEU A 113 -12.71 4.35 4.01
CA LEU A 113 -12.61 4.27 2.54
C LEU A 113 -12.13 2.90 2.03
N SER A 114 -11.36 2.16 2.83
CA SER A 114 -10.86 0.85 2.44
C SER A 114 -11.83 -0.30 2.76
N GLU A 115 -12.74 -0.10 3.71
CA GLU A 115 -13.71 -1.12 4.12
C GLU A 115 -15.03 -1.02 3.36
N GLY A 116 -15.54 0.20 3.15
CA GLY A 116 -16.90 0.45 2.64
C GLY A 116 -17.00 0.77 1.15
N ILE A 117 -15.90 1.08 0.46
CA ILE A 117 -15.92 1.65 -0.89
C ILE A 117 -15.29 0.71 -1.92
N ASN A 118 -15.89 0.69 -3.12
CA ASN A 118 -15.39 -0.05 -4.28
C ASN A 118 -14.77 0.93 -5.28
N PHE A 119 -13.48 0.79 -5.55
CA PHE A 119 -12.75 1.61 -6.52
C PHE A 119 -12.72 0.91 -7.88
N SER A 120 -13.89 0.61 -8.44
CA SER A 120 -13.98 -0.10 -9.72
C SER A 120 -13.71 0.80 -10.92
N ASP A 121 -13.32 0.17 -12.02
CA ASP A 121 -13.15 0.82 -13.31
C ASP A 121 -12.17 2.01 -13.27
N LYS A 122 -12.65 3.21 -13.65
CA LYS A 122 -11.85 4.43 -13.71
C LYS A 122 -11.39 4.87 -12.32
N LEU A 123 -12.11 4.49 -11.26
CA LEU A 123 -11.81 4.93 -9.89
C LEU A 123 -10.59 4.24 -9.27
N GLY A 124 -10.05 3.19 -9.90
CA GLY A 124 -8.98 2.39 -9.29
C GLY A 124 -7.98 1.81 -10.28
N ARG A 125 -7.70 2.49 -11.41
CA ARG A 125 -6.75 2.00 -12.43
C ARG A 125 -5.35 1.77 -11.88
N GLY A 126 -4.95 2.50 -10.85
CA GLY A 126 -3.74 2.23 -10.07
C GLY A 126 -4.01 2.05 -8.59
N VAL A 127 -3.38 1.04 -7.99
CA VAL A 127 -3.40 0.82 -6.55
C VAL A 127 -1.96 0.73 -6.03
N PHE A 128 -1.60 1.62 -5.13
CA PHE A 128 -0.35 1.54 -4.39
C PHE A 128 -0.61 0.98 -2.99
N ILE A 129 0.10 -0.08 -2.61
CA ILE A 129 0.14 -0.54 -1.22
C ILE A 129 1.49 -0.14 -0.63
N ILE A 130 1.50 0.83 0.29
CA ILE A 130 2.71 1.40 0.86
C ILE A 130 3.07 0.66 2.15
N GLY A 131 4.20 -0.05 2.14
CA GLY A 131 4.63 -0.84 3.27
C GLY A 131 3.73 -2.06 3.53
N LEU A 132 3.92 -2.65 4.72
CA LEU A 132 3.05 -3.68 5.27
C LEU A 132 2.31 -3.13 6.49
N PRO A 133 0.96 -3.13 6.49
CA PRO A 133 0.11 -2.60 7.57
C PRO A 133 0.07 -3.56 8.75
N PHE A 134 1.25 -3.80 9.35
CA PHE A 134 1.36 -4.66 10.52
C PHE A 134 0.64 -4.02 11.71
N PRO A 135 -0.19 -4.78 12.43
CA PRO A 135 -0.80 -4.27 13.65
C PRO A 135 0.26 -3.87 14.67
N ASN A 136 -0.04 -2.93 15.56
CA ASN A 136 0.91 -2.55 16.60
C ASN A 136 1.15 -3.71 17.56
N ILE A 137 2.31 -4.36 17.46
CA ILE A 137 2.69 -5.51 18.28
C ILE A 137 2.83 -5.16 19.77
N ARG A 138 2.99 -3.87 20.12
CA ARG A 138 3.05 -3.38 21.50
C ARG A 138 1.67 -3.11 22.10
N SER A 139 0.59 -3.24 21.33
CA SER A 139 -0.77 -3.13 21.86
C SER A 139 -1.07 -4.31 22.76
N ALA A 140 -1.60 -4.06 23.96
CA ALA A 140 -2.00 -5.10 24.91
C ALA A 140 -2.95 -6.14 24.27
N VAL A 141 -3.86 -5.70 23.40
CA VAL A 141 -4.79 -6.59 22.68
C VAL A 141 -4.03 -7.54 21.75
N TRP A 142 -3.03 -7.05 21.02
CA TRP A 142 -2.24 -7.88 20.11
C TRP A 142 -1.30 -8.81 20.85
N GLN A 143 -0.67 -8.35 21.92
CA GLN A 143 0.16 -9.19 22.79
C GLN A 143 -0.65 -10.33 23.38
N ALA A 144 -1.83 -10.04 23.93
CA ALA A 144 -2.72 -11.06 24.49
C ALA A 144 -3.18 -12.08 23.43
N LYS A 145 -3.57 -11.62 22.22
CA LYS A 145 -3.96 -12.53 21.13
C LYS A 145 -2.84 -13.45 20.68
N ILE A 146 -1.63 -12.91 20.52
CA ILE A 146 -0.45 -13.68 20.13
C ILE A 146 -0.11 -14.68 21.23
N GLN A 147 -0.01 -14.25 22.49
CA GLN A 147 0.30 -15.10 23.62
C GLN A 147 -0.71 -16.24 23.77
N TYR A 148 -2.00 -15.94 23.69
CA TYR A 148 -3.05 -16.96 23.74
C TYR A 148 -2.86 -18.03 22.65
N LEU A 149 -2.55 -17.61 21.42
CA LEU A 149 -2.36 -18.54 20.31
C LEU A 149 -1.08 -19.36 20.46
N GLU A 150 0.01 -18.73 20.91
CA GLU A 150 1.27 -19.42 21.19
C GLU A 150 1.07 -20.50 22.25
N GLU A 151 0.39 -20.17 23.36
CA GLU A 151 0.10 -21.10 24.47
C GLU A 151 -0.84 -22.23 24.04
N LYS A 152 -1.91 -21.90 23.32
CA LYS A 152 -2.87 -22.90 22.82
C LYS A 152 -2.18 -23.90 21.89
N THR A 153 -1.36 -23.42 20.97
CA THR A 153 -0.65 -24.26 20.01
C THR A 153 0.44 -25.09 20.70
N TYR A 154 1.19 -24.49 21.64
CA TYR A 154 2.17 -25.20 22.46
C TYR A 154 1.54 -26.38 23.23
N LYS A 155 0.36 -26.18 23.84
CA LYS A 155 -0.35 -27.23 24.58
C LYS A 155 -0.81 -28.37 23.68
N GLN A 156 -1.14 -28.07 22.42
CA GLN A 156 -1.61 -29.06 21.43
C GLN A 156 -0.48 -29.74 20.65
N ALA A 157 0.70 -29.12 20.61
CA ALA A 157 1.86 -29.67 19.91
C ALA A 157 2.43 -30.90 20.65
N SER A 158 2.81 -31.90 19.86
CA SER A 158 3.55 -33.09 20.32
C SER A 158 5.05 -32.92 20.04
N GLY A 159 5.88 -33.74 20.68
CA GLY A 159 7.34 -33.69 20.54
C GLY A 159 8.04 -33.13 21.78
N SER A 160 9.33 -32.85 21.62
CA SER A 160 10.16 -32.29 22.69
C SER A 160 9.67 -30.90 23.13
N GLU A 161 10.06 -30.50 24.34
CA GLU A 161 9.72 -29.17 24.88
C GLU A 161 10.15 -28.03 23.94
N SER A 162 11.33 -28.18 23.32
CA SER A 162 11.87 -27.20 22.37
C SER A 162 11.02 -27.09 21.10
N GLU A 163 10.59 -28.22 20.54
CA GLU A 163 9.75 -28.28 19.33
C GLU A 163 8.36 -27.69 19.59
N ARG A 164 7.76 -28.01 20.73
CA ARG A 164 6.45 -27.47 21.13
C ARG A 164 6.51 -25.95 21.26
N LYS A 165 7.57 -25.43 21.90
CA LYS A 165 7.78 -23.98 22.05
C LYS A 165 8.00 -23.29 20.69
N ALA A 166 8.83 -23.89 19.82
CA ALA A 166 9.05 -23.39 18.47
C ALA A 166 7.75 -23.34 17.65
N THR A 167 6.93 -24.39 17.75
CA THR A 167 5.62 -24.47 17.08
C THR A 167 4.67 -23.39 17.57
N GLY A 168 4.59 -23.17 18.89
CA GLY A 168 3.82 -22.07 19.47
C GLY A 168 4.24 -20.72 18.91
N LYS A 169 5.55 -20.40 18.93
CA LYS A 169 6.09 -19.15 18.37
C LYS A 169 5.82 -18.99 16.88
N ALA A 170 5.93 -20.07 16.10
CA ALA A 170 5.62 -20.06 14.67
C ALA A 170 4.14 -19.69 14.42
N ALA A 171 3.22 -20.26 15.18
CA ALA A 171 1.79 -19.95 15.08
C ALA A 171 1.47 -18.48 15.44
N GLY A 172 2.10 -17.94 16.49
CA GLY A 172 1.98 -16.53 16.85
C GLY A 172 2.45 -15.60 15.73
N ARG A 173 3.63 -15.87 15.16
CA ARG A 173 4.19 -15.12 14.02
C ARG A 173 3.31 -15.22 12.78
N GLU A 174 2.81 -16.41 12.48
CA GLU A 174 1.93 -16.65 11.34
C GLU A 174 0.61 -15.87 11.48
N PHE A 175 0.00 -15.89 12.67
CA PHE A 175 -1.23 -15.14 12.93
C PHE A 175 -1.05 -13.64 12.77
N TYR A 176 0.08 -13.10 13.26
CA TYR A 176 0.41 -11.69 13.09
C TYR A 176 0.54 -11.30 11.61
N GLU A 177 1.20 -12.13 10.82
CA GLU A 177 1.37 -11.90 9.38
C GLU A 177 0.11 -12.10 8.57
N ASN A 178 -0.68 -13.13 8.89
CA ASN A 178 -1.98 -13.34 8.28
C ASN A 178 -2.89 -12.14 8.55
N SER A 179 -2.79 -11.52 9.73
CA SER A 179 -3.55 -10.31 10.04
C SER A 179 -3.16 -9.13 9.16
N CYS A 180 -1.85 -8.93 8.94
CA CYS A 180 -1.36 -7.90 8.02
C CYS A 180 -1.82 -8.18 6.57
N MET A 181 -1.62 -9.40 6.08
CA MET A 181 -1.94 -9.75 4.69
C MET A 181 -3.43 -9.80 4.39
N ARG A 182 -4.28 -10.12 5.39
CA ARG A 182 -5.73 -9.96 5.25
C ARG A 182 -6.11 -8.52 4.92
N ALA A 183 -5.51 -7.55 5.62
CA ALA A 183 -5.79 -6.13 5.38
C ALA A 183 -5.31 -5.69 3.98
N VAL A 184 -4.11 -6.12 3.56
CA VAL A 184 -3.60 -5.86 2.20
C VAL A 184 -4.51 -6.45 1.13
N ASN A 185 -4.89 -7.71 1.29
CA ASN A 185 -5.74 -8.42 0.32
C ASN A 185 -7.14 -7.82 0.24
N GLN A 186 -7.67 -7.28 1.34
CA GLN A 186 -8.91 -6.52 1.34
C GLN A 186 -8.79 -5.27 0.49
N CYS A 187 -7.76 -4.43 0.69
CA CYS A 187 -7.54 -3.24 -0.15
C CYS A 187 -7.42 -3.58 -1.64
N ILE A 188 -6.67 -4.63 -1.98
CA ILE A 188 -6.52 -5.11 -3.36
C ILE A 188 -7.87 -5.56 -3.95
N GLY A 189 -8.64 -6.35 -3.20
CA GLY A 189 -9.94 -6.86 -3.65
C GLY A 189 -11.03 -5.78 -3.81
N ARG A 190 -10.81 -4.57 -3.28
CA ARG A 190 -11.71 -3.41 -3.49
C ARG A 190 -11.44 -2.63 -4.77
N ALA A 191 -10.30 -2.85 -5.42
CA ALA A 191 -9.92 -2.11 -6.61
C ALA A 191 -10.12 -2.88 -7.93
N ILE A 192 -10.28 -4.21 -7.87
CA ILE A 192 -10.60 -5.03 -9.04
C ILE A 192 -11.86 -5.82 -8.72
N ARG A 193 -12.99 -5.41 -9.31
CA ARG A 193 -14.31 -5.91 -8.86
C ARG A 193 -14.87 -7.06 -9.69
N HIS A 194 -14.65 -7.05 -11.00
CA HIS A 194 -15.27 -8.02 -11.90
C HIS A 194 -14.28 -8.50 -12.97
N VAL A 195 -14.66 -9.58 -13.67
CA VAL A 195 -13.81 -10.24 -14.67
C VAL A 195 -13.34 -9.31 -15.80
N ASN A 196 -14.14 -8.29 -16.13
CA ASN A 196 -13.82 -7.30 -17.16
C ASN A 196 -13.05 -6.08 -16.64
N ASP A 197 -12.74 -6.02 -15.34
CA ASP A 197 -12.05 -4.88 -14.73
C ASP A 197 -10.53 -5.09 -14.81
N TYR A 198 -9.78 -4.00 -14.83
CA TYR A 198 -8.33 -4.05 -14.85
C TYR A 198 -7.74 -2.92 -14.00
N ALA A 199 -6.72 -3.26 -13.23
CA ALA A 199 -5.93 -2.29 -12.50
C ALA A 199 -4.49 -2.75 -12.42
N ALA A 200 -3.58 -1.80 -12.30
CA ALA A 200 -2.21 -2.07 -11.90
C ALA A 200 -2.10 -1.98 -10.37
N ILE A 201 -1.62 -3.06 -9.75
CA ILE A 201 -1.35 -3.11 -8.31
C ILE A 201 0.16 -3.06 -8.11
N ILE A 202 0.62 -2.07 -7.37
CA ILE A 202 2.04 -1.84 -7.08
C ILE A 202 2.22 -1.93 -5.57
N MET A 203 2.90 -2.98 -5.14
CA MET A 203 3.24 -3.21 -3.73
C MET A 203 4.64 -2.65 -3.46
N ILE A 204 4.73 -1.65 -2.58
CA ILE A 204 5.96 -0.89 -2.33
C ILE A 204 6.49 -1.23 -0.95
N ASP A 205 7.26 -2.32 -0.87
CA ASP A 205 8.10 -2.71 0.27
C ASP A 205 8.95 -3.93 -0.14
N ARG A 206 10.23 -3.97 0.23
CA ARG A 206 11.10 -5.13 -0.05
C ARG A 206 10.57 -6.45 0.51
N ARG A 207 9.80 -6.41 1.61
CA ARG A 207 9.23 -7.61 2.24
C ARG A 207 8.23 -8.34 1.34
N TYR A 208 7.63 -7.67 0.33
CA TYR A 208 6.79 -8.34 -0.67
C TYR A 208 7.56 -9.29 -1.59
N GLU A 209 8.89 -9.21 -1.62
CA GLU A 209 9.73 -10.15 -2.37
C GLU A 209 9.94 -11.48 -1.62
N SER A 210 9.64 -11.51 -0.31
CA SER A 210 9.77 -12.73 0.49
C SER A 210 8.73 -13.78 0.07
N PRO A 211 9.13 -15.04 -0.21
CA PRO A 211 8.20 -16.11 -0.56
C PRO A 211 7.09 -16.28 0.47
N ARG A 212 7.41 -16.06 1.74
CA ARG A 212 6.48 -16.17 2.86
C ARG A 212 5.35 -15.12 2.83
N ILE A 213 5.63 -13.92 2.33
CA ILE A 213 4.61 -12.87 2.14
C ILE A 213 3.82 -13.14 0.86
N GLN A 214 4.50 -13.53 -0.23
CA GLN A 214 3.86 -13.85 -1.51
C GLN A 214 2.90 -15.05 -1.41
N GLN A 215 3.23 -16.03 -0.58
CA GLN A 215 2.37 -17.19 -0.28
C GLN A 215 1.05 -16.81 0.41
N LYS A 216 0.95 -15.59 0.96
CA LYS A 216 -0.27 -15.06 1.60
C LYS A 216 -1.10 -14.17 0.65
N LEU A 217 -0.61 -13.93 -0.57
CA LEU A 217 -1.38 -13.26 -1.62
C LEU A 217 -2.36 -14.25 -2.28
N PRO A 218 -3.53 -13.78 -2.76
CA PRO A 218 -4.45 -14.59 -3.54
C PRO A 218 -3.79 -15.18 -4.79
N GLY A 219 -4.24 -16.37 -5.22
CA GLY A 219 -3.63 -17.08 -6.35
C GLY A 219 -3.58 -16.26 -7.64
N TRP A 220 -4.64 -15.50 -7.95
CA TRP A 220 -4.73 -14.66 -9.15
C TRP A 220 -3.75 -13.48 -9.13
N ILE A 221 -3.47 -12.90 -7.95
CA ILE A 221 -2.43 -11.88 -7.77
C ILE A 221 -1.05 -12.52 -7.93
N ARG A 222 -0.82 -13.67 -7.27
CA ARG A 222 0.47 -14.36 -7.31
C ARG A 222 0.85 -14.77 -8.72
N GLY A 223 -0.10 -15.27 -9.51
CA GLY A 223 0.13 -15.64 -10.91
C GLY A 223 0.45 -14.46 -11.83
N SER A 224 0.11 -13.24 -11.42
CA SER A 224 0.37 -11.99 -12.17
C SER A 224 1.54 -11.19 -11.58
N LEU A 225 2.22 -11.71 -10.55
CA LEU A 225 3.27 -10.99 -9.85
C LEU A 225 4.51 -10.88 -10.73
N VAL A 226 5.01 -9.65 -10.90
CA VAL A 226 6.25 -9.40 -11.63
C VAL A 226 7.27 -8.79 -10.68
N PRO A 227 8.44 -9.42 -10.47
CA PRO A 227 9.46 -8.86 -9.58
C PRO A 227 9.99 -7.53 -10.14
N ALA A 228 10.34 -6.64 -9.22
CA ALA A 228 11.06 -5.43 -9.56
C ALA A 228 12.52 -5.79 -9.88
N PRO A 229 13.12 -5.18 -10.91
CA PRO A 229 14.55 -5.34 -11.18
C PRO A 229 15.36 -4.63 -10.08
N PRO A 230 16.55 -5.14 -9.72
CA PRO A 230 17.38 -4.58 -8.65
C PRO A 230 17.87 -3.15 -8.96
N THR A 231 17.94 -2.79 -10.25
CA THR A 231 18.30 -1.43 -10.69
C THR A 231 17.20 -0.86 -11.57
N ARG A 232 16.99 0.46 -11.48
CA ARG A 232 16.03 1.21 -12.31
C ARG A 232 14.58 0.68 -12.20
N ALA A 233 14.21 0.14 -11.04
CA ALA A 233 12.87 -0.39 -10.76
C ALA A 233 11.76 0.54 -11.23
N ALA A 234 11.79 1.82 -10.84
CA ALA A 234 10.77 2.79 -11.24
C ALA A 234 10.64 2.93 -12.76
N GLN A 235 11.76 3.02 -13.51
CA GLN A 235 11.74 3.19 -14.95
C GLN A 235 11.17 1.96 -15.68
N MET A 236 11.56 0.76 -15.26
CA MET A 236 11.02 -0.48 -15.85
C MET A 236 9.55 -0.67 -15.50
N THR A 237 9.13 -0.30 -14.28
CA THR A 237 7.72 -0.31 -13.91
C THR A 237 6.92 0.64 -14.79
N VAL A 238 7.42 1.86 -15.06
CA VAL A 238 6.77 2.80 -15.99
C VAL A 238 6.57 2.16 -17.36
N GLN A 239 7.60 1.55 -17.94
CA GLN A 239 7.49 0.91 -19.26
C GLN A 239 6.44 -0.22 -19.28
N ARG A 240 6.42 -1.05 -18.24
CA ARG A 240 5.44 -2.14 -18.08
C ARG A 240 4.01 -1.59 -17.96
N LEU A 241 3.81 -0.55 -17.15
CA LEU A 241 2.51 0.09 -16.99
C LEU A 241 2.03 0.75 -18.29
N SER A 242 2.90 1.48 -18.99
CA SER A 242 2.57 2.06 -20.29
C SER A 242 2.10 1.01 -21.29
N LYS A 243 2.81 -0.11 -21.38
CA LYS A 243 2.41 -1.24 -22.24
C LYS A 243 1.05 -1.80 -21.81
N PHE A 244 0.90 -2.12 -20.53
CA PHE A 244 -0.33 -2.68 -19.96
C PHE A 244 -1.57 -1.81 -20.25
N PHE A 245 -1.51 -0.51 -19.96
CA PHE A 245 -2.66 0.39 -20.19
C PHE A 245 -2.90 0.68 -21.67
N THR A 246 -1.87 0.60 -22.53
CA THR A 246 -2.06 0.70 -23.98
C THR A 246 -2.78 -0.52 -24.53
N GLU A 247 -2.43 -1.72 -24.05
CA GLU A 247 -3.08 -2.98 -24.45
C GLU A 247 -4.53 -3.05 -23.97
N LYS A 248 -4.84 -2.55 -22.77
CA LYS A 248 -6.20 -2.53 -22.21
C LYS A 248 -7.13 -1.45 -22.78
N ARG A 249 -6.59 -0.49 -23.53
CA ARG A 249 -7.36 0.54 -24.24
C ARG A 249 -7.79 0.09 -25.65
N ARG A 250 -7.23 -1.01 -26.15
CA ARG A 250 -7.63 -1.64 -27.41
C ARG A 250 -8.78 -2.60 -27.16
#